data_AF-A0A3D4P098-F1
#
_entry.id   AF-A0A3D4P098-F1
#
_cell.length_a   1.000
_cell.length_b   1.000
_cell.length_c   1.000
_cell.angle_alpha   90.00
_cell.angle_beta   90.00
_cell.angle_gamma   90.00
#
_symmetry.space_group_name_H-M   'P 1'
#
loop_
_entity.id
_entity.type
_entity.pdbx_description
1 polymer ?
#
loop_
_entity_poly.entity_id
_entity_poly.type
_entity_poly.pdbx_seq_one_letter_code
_entity_poly.pdbx_strand_id
1 'polypeptide(L)' 'MGKAKVKLNKELLEKVKKFAQMAGYSSPEEFITHCLEREIAKLEESDSEEEIKKKLKGLGYIS' A
#
# COMPACT_ATOMS: atom_id res chain seq x y z
N MET A 1 18.70 9.68 3.00
CA MET A 1 17.24 9.85 2.85
C MET A 1 16.56 9.21 4.06
N GLY A 2 15.69 9.95 4.75
CA GLY A 2 15.08 9.51 6.01
C GLY A 2 14.13 8.34 5.77
N LYS A 3 14.42 7.17 6.35
CA LYS A 3 13.49 6.03 6.33
C LYS A 3 12.40 6.28 7.37
N ALA A 4 11.21 6.68 6.93
CA ALA A 4 10.03 6.68 7.79
C ALA A 4 9.76 5.23 8.25
N LYS A 5 9.48 5.03 9.54
CA LYS A 5 9.16 3.70 10.09
C LYS A 5 7.65 3.57 10.22
N VAL A 6 7.07 2.60 9.52
CA VAL A 6 5.64 2.24 9.64
C VAL A 6 5.52 0.98 10.47
N LYS A 7 4.69 1.02 11.54
CA LYS A 7 4.38 -0.17 12.33
C LYS A 7 3.32 -0.99 11.61
N LEU A 8 3.53 -2.29 11.52
CA LEU A 8 2.58 -3.26 10.97
C LEU A 8 2.24 -4.30 12.03
N ASN A 9 0.99 -4.76 12.01
CA ASN A 9 0.60 -5.92 12.82
C ASN A 9 1.44 -7.14 12.45
N LYS A 10 1.83 -7.93 13.46
CA LYS A 10 2.72 -9.08 13.27
C LYS A 10 2.18 -10.07 12.24
N GLU A 11 0.89 -10.38 12.31
CA GLU A 11 0.23 -11.30 11.37
C GLU A 11 0.23 -10.77 9.92
N LEU A 12 0.09 -9.45 9.76
CA LEU A 12 0.16 -8.82 8.44
C LEU A 12 1.58 -8.89 7.90
N LEU A 13 2.60 -8.62 8.72
CA LEU A 13 3.99 -8.71 8.31
C LEU A 13 4.38 -10.13 7.88
N GLU A 14 3.89 -11.17 8.57
CA GLU A 14 4.14 -12.56 8.19
C GLU A 14 3.51 -12.89 6.82
N LYS A 15 2.29 -12.42 6.56
CA LYS A 15 1.66 -12.52 5.22
C LYS A 15 2.51 -11.79 4.18
N VAL A 16 2.92 -10.57 4.46
CA VAL A 16 3.76 -9.77 3.54
C VAL A 16 5.04 -10.52 3.18
N LYS A 17 5.77 -11.07 4.14
CA LYS A 17 6.98 -11.87 3.87
C LYS A 17 6.70 -13.06 2.96
N LYS A 18 5.64 -13.82 3.28
CA LYS A 18 5.24 -15.00 2.49
C LYS A 18 4.92 -14.61 1.04
N PHE A 19 4.09 -13.60 0.84
CA PHE A 19 3.67 -13.18 -0.50
C PHE A 19 4.79 -12.47 -1.27
N ALA A 20 5.64 -11.69 -0.60
CA ALA A 20 6.82 -11.09 -1.22
C ALA A 20 7.75 -12.16 -1.81
N GLN A 21 8.05 -13.22 -1.03
CA GLN A 21 8.85 -14.34 -1.51
C GLN A 21 8.18 -15.08 -2.67
N MET A 22 6.89 -15.41 -2.54
CA MET A 22 6.13 -16.10 -3.61
C MET A 22 6.07 -15.28 -4.90
N ALA A 23 6.04 -13.95 -4.80
CA ALA A 23 6.02 -13.04 -5.94
C ALA A 23 7.42 -12.70 -6.48
N GLY A 24 8.49 -13.29 -5.93
CA GLY A 24 9.85 -13.14 -6.42
C GLY A 24 10.55 -11.84 -6.04
N TYR A 25 10.08 -11.14 -5.00
CA TYR A 25 10.70 -9.92 -4.52
C TYR A 25 11.97 -10.20 -3.72
N SER A 26 12.93 -9.28 -3.79
CA SER A 26 14.21 -9.41 -3.08
C SER A 26 14.06 -9.16 -1.58
N SER A 27 13.05 -8.38 -1.17
CA SER A 27 12.73 -8.17 0.24
C SER A 27 11.25 -7.81 0.49
N PRO A 28 10.75 -8.00 1.73
CA PRO A 28 9.42 -7.53 2.13
C PRO A 28 9.25 -6.01 1.96
N GLU A 29 10.31 -5.22 2.19
CA GLU A 29 10.29 -3.76 2.05
C GLU A 29 10.09 -3.34 0.58
N GLU A 30 10.73 -4.01 -0.36
CA GLU A 30 10.54 -3.79 -1.80
C GLU A 30 9.08 -4.04 -2.19
N PHE A 31 8.52 -5.17 -1.73
CA PHE A 31 7.12 -5.51 -1.97
C PHE A 31 6.15 -4.48 -1.41
N ILE A 32 6.37 -4.02 -0.17
CA ILE A 32 5.54 -2.99 0.46
C ILE A 32 5.61 -1.69 -0.35
N THR A 33 6.81 -1.29 -0.76
CA THR A 33 7.03 -0.04 -1.53
C THR A 33 6.28 -0.09 -2.85
N HIS A 34 6.48 -1.14 -3.66
CA HIS A 34 5.78 -1.27 -4.95
C HIS A 34 4.26 -1.36 -4.79
N CYS A 35 3.76 -2.00 -3.71
CA CYS A 35 2.34 -2.03 -3.44
C CYS A 35 1.78 -0.64 -3.14
N LEU A 36 2.49 0.15 -2.33
CA LEU A 36 2.07 1.52 -2.00
C LEU A 36 2.14 2.43 -3.23
N GLU A 37 3.22 2.38 -4.01
CA GLU A 37 3.37 3.15 -5.25
C GLU A 37 2.24 2.84 -6.24
N ARG A 38 1.92 1.55 -6.44
CA ARG A 38 0.82 1.13 -7.31
C ARG A 38 -0.54 1.64 -6.83
N GLU A 39 -0.81 1.61 -5.53
CA GLU A 39 -2.09 2.11 -5.01
C GLU A 39 -2.18 3.64 -5.07
N ILE A 40 -1.08 4.36 -4.85
CA ILE A 40 -1.01 5.81 -5.02
C ILE A 40 -1.26 6.17 -6.49
N ALA A 41 -0.59 5.50 -7.44
CA ALA A 41 -0.77 5.73 -8.87
C ALA A 41 -2.24 5.58 -9.29
N LYS A 42 -2.95 4.54 -8.80
CA LYS A 42 -4.39 4.35 -9.05
C LYS A 42 -5.28 5.46 -8.51
N LEU A 43 -4.84 6.17 -7.47
CA LEU A 43 -5.56 7.31 -6.91
C LEU A 43 -5.23 8.58 -7.70
N GLU A 44 -3.98 8.77 -8.12
CA GLU A 44 -3.54 9.89 -8.95
C GLU A 44 -4.11 9.82 -10.37
N GLU A 45 -4.22 8.63 -10.97
CA GLU A 45 -4.88 8.41 -12.27
C GLU A 45 -6.41 8.57 -12.21
N SER A 46 -7.01 8.53 -11.02
CA SER A 46 -8.40 8.93 -10.82
C SER A 46 -8.46 10.46 -10.76
N ASP A 47 -8.45 11.08 -11.94
CA ASP A 47 -8.29 12.52 -12.27
C ASP A 47 -9.34 13.49 -11.66
N SER A 48 -10.10 13.09 -10.65
CA SER A 48 -11.03 13.99 -9.96
C SER A 48 -11.01 13.73 -8.46
N GLU A 49 -10.77 14.79 -7.70
CA GLU A 49 -10.77 14.78 -6.23
C GLU A 49 -12.07 14.17 -5.65
N GLU A 50 -13.19 14.28 -6.38
CA GLU A 50 -14.46 13.62 -6.07
C GLU A 50 -14.40 12.08 -6.18
N GLU A 51 -13.72 11.53 -7.19
CA GLU A 51 -13.54 10.09 -7.36
C GLU A 51 -12.63 9.52 -6.26
N ILE A 52 -11.58 10.26 -5.90
CA ILE A 52 -10.68 9.91 -4.79
C ILE A 52 -11.47 9.91 -3.47
N LYS A 53 -12.27 10.95 -3.20
CA LYS A 53 -13.11 11.02 -2.00
C LYS A 53 -14.12 9.87 -1.92
N LYS A 54 -14.75 9.49 -3.04
CA LYS A 54 -15.67 8.34 -3.09
C LYS A 54 -14.96 7.02 -2.79
N LYS A 55 -13.78 6.78 -3.38
CA LYS A 55 -12.97 5.58 -3.10
C LYS A 55 -12.53 5.52 -1.63
N LEU A 56 -12.02 6.62 -1.08
CA LEU A 56 -11.57 6.69 0.32
C LEU A 56 -12.74 6.51 1.31
N LYS A 57 -13.93 7.03 1.00
CA LYS A 57 -15.15 6.80 1.78
C LYS A 57 -15.59 5.34 1.74
N GLY A 58 -15.56 4.69 0.57
CA GLY A 58 -15.87 3.26 0.43
C GLY A 58 -14.91 2.32 1.18
N LEU A 59 -13.66 2.77 1.36
CA LEU A 59 -12.65 2.07 2.15
C LEU A 59 -12.67 2.43 3.65
N GLY A 60 -13.52 3.39 4.06
CA GLY A 60 -13.69 3.79 5.47
C GLY A 60 -12.59 4.70 6.04
N TYR A 61 -11.78 5.35 5.20
CA TYR A 61 -10.71 6.25 5.66
C TYR A 61 -11.18 7.67 5.96
N ILE A 62 -12.35 8.06 5.43
CA ILE A 62 -13.00 9.36 5.66
C ILE A 62 -14.51 9.15 5.78
N SER A 63 -15.13 9.84 6.74
CA SER A 63 -16.59 9.85 6.96
C SER A 63 -17.24 11.05 6.29
#